data_AF-A0A2D7FGE9-F1
#
_entry.id   AF-A0A2D7FGE9-F1
#
_cell.length_a   1.000
_cell.length_b   1.000
_cell.length_c   1.000
_cell.angle_alpha   90.00
_cell.angle_beta   90.00
_cell.angle_gamma   90.00
#
_symmetry.space_group_name_H-M   'P 1'
#
loop_
_entity.id
_entity.type
_entity.pdbx_description
1 polymer ?
#
loop_
_entity_poly.entity_id
_entity_poly.type
_entity_poly.pdbx_seq_one_letter_code
_entity_poly.pdbx_strand_id
1 'polypeptide(L)'
;MEQSLAAGQELCDLRDVASKSADNAARLAGLFELFEHGLRGKISAETIARACRIAAWHLNEARRWLLQNTKDDDLEAARLLEDWLIRRCQQTGLSSVPKNYALQHGPGLLRSADKLNAALQLLENLSRAKLVLEKQVIILLNPTLLGDTT
;
A
#
# COMPACT_ATOMS: atom_id res chain seq x y z
N MET A 1 21.04 7.32 -19.41
CA MET A 1 21.07 7.55 -17.94
C MET A 1 19.72 8.09 -17.50
N GLU A 2 18.67 7.26 -17.46
CA GLU A 2 17.37 7.61 -16.84
C GLU A 2 16.64 6.39 -16.22
N GLN A 3 17.27 5.21 -16.16
CA GLN A 3 16.65 4.01 -15.58
C GLN A 3 16.85 3.89 -14.06
N SER A 4 17.75 4.69 -13.48
CA SER A 4 18.14 4.58 -12.06
C SER A 4 17.32 5.48 -11.12
N LEU A 5 16.44 6.32 -11.65
CA LEU A 5 15.60 7.25 -10.86
C LEU A 5 14.24 6.64 -10.48
N ALA A 6 13.68 5.76 -11.33
CA ALA A 6 12.38 5.10 -11.08
C ALA A 6 12.43 4.16 -9.85
N ALA A 7 13.50 3.38 -9.72
CA ALA A 7 13.71 2.49 -8.56
C ALA A 7 13.89 3.26 -7.23
N GLY A 8 14.35 4.52 -7.30
CA GLY A 8 14.48 5.39 -6.14
C GLY A 8 13.16 5.99 -5.64
N GLN A 9 12.20 6.20 -6.54
CA GLN A 9 10.85 6.69 -6.19
C GLN A 9 9.93 5.58 -5.68
N GLU A 10 10.03 4.36 -6.22
CA GLU A 10 9.28 3.17 -5.71
C GLU A 10 9.66 2.82 -4.26
N LEU A 11 10.93 3.02 -3.87
CA LEU A 11 11.42 2.81 -2.50
C LEU A 11 10.90 3.88 -1.50
N CYS A 12 10.67 5.11 -1.97
CA CYS A 12 10.28 6.24 -1.12
C CYS A 12 8.87 6.13 -0.55
N ASP A 13 8.05 5.24 -1.11
CA ASP A 13 6.60 5.30 -0.95
C ASP A 13 5.99 4.08 -0.25
N LEU A 14 6.58 2.89 -0.42
CA LEU A 14 6.46 1.80 0.56
C LEU A 14 7.02 2.26 1.91
N ARG A 15 8.03 3.14 1.86
CA ARG A 15 8.51 3.86 3.02
C ARG A 15 7.44 4.74 3.64
N ASP A 16 6.46 5.34 2.96
CA ASP A 16 5.47 6.22 3.62
C ASP A 16 4.48 5.48 4.52
N VAL A 17 3.91 4.36 4.05
CA VAL A 17 3.04 3.51 4.87
C VAL A 17 3.84 2.82 5.96
N ALA A 18 5.04 2.33 5.62
CA ALA A 18 5.99 1.83 6.61
C ALA A 18 6.41 2.92 7.60
N SER A 19 6.51 4.19 7.18
CA SER A 19 6.91 5.34 8.01
C SER A 19 5.78 5.74 8.94
N LYS A 20 4.52 5.70 8.50
CA LYS A 20 3.37 5.91 9.40
C LYS A 20 3.29 4.80 10.45
N SER A 21 3.47 3.55 10.05
CA SER A 21 3.52 2.42 10.99
C SER A 21 4.73 2.52 11.93
N ALA A 22 5.90 2.92 11.42
CA ALA A 22 7.12 3.12 12.20
C ALA A 22 7.02 4.32 13.15
N ASP A 23 6.36 5.41 12.76
CA ASP A 23 6.09 6.55 13.63
C ASP A 23 5.15 6.15 14.77
N ASN A 24 4.07 5.41 14.46
CA ASN A 24 3.18 4.85 15.47
C ASN A 24 3.94 3.89 16.42
N ALA A 25 4.82 3.05 15.89
CA ALA A 25 5.67 2.18 16.69
C ALA A 25 6.65 2.99 17.57
N ALA A 26 7.27 4.05 17.04
CA ALA A 26 8.17 4.90 17.80
C ALA A 26 7.44 5.62 18.95
N ARG A 27 6.22 6.12 18.70
CA ARG A 27 5.36 6.72 19.74
C ARG A 27 4.99 5.72 20.82
N LEU A 28 4.57 4.51 20.43
CA LEU A 28 4.25 3.43 21.38
C LEU A 28 5.49 3.03 22.19
N ALA A 29 6.66 2.94 21.56
CA ALA A 29 7.91 2.60 22.24
C ALA A 29 8.28 3.67 23.29
N GLY A 30 8.14 4.95 22.95
CA GLY A 30 8.34 6.05 23.90
C GLY A 30 7.37 6.02 25.08
N LEU A 31 6.10 5.68 24.83
CA LEU A 31 5.10 5.53 25.89
C LEU A 31 5.42 4.34 26.81
N PHE A 32 5.78 3.18 26.26
CA PHE A 32 6.15 2.02 27.06
C PHE A 32 7.35 2.34 27.95
N GLU A 33 8.38 2.96 27.40
CA GLU A 33 9.57 3.36 28.16
C GLU A 33 9.22 4.39 29.26
N LEU A 34 8.35 5.36 28.95
CA LEU A 34 7.88 6.35 29.92
C LEU A 34 7.14 5.69 31.09
N PHE A 35 6.28 4.70 30.81
CA PHE A 35 5.52 4.01 31.85
C PHE A 35 6.37 3.00 32.65
N GLU A 36 7.32 2.32 32.01
CA GLU A 36 8.18 1.31 32.66
C GLU A 36 9.33 1.96 33.46
N HIS A 37 9.96 3.01 32.93
CA HIS A 37 11.23 3.56 33.46
C HIS A 37 11.21 5.09 33.68
N GLY A 38 10.11 5.77 33.37
CA GLY A 38 9.98 7.22 33.49
C GLY A 38 10.76 8.01 32.43
N LEU A 39 10.86 9.33 32.59
CA LEU A 39 11.46 10.25 31.61
C LEU A 39 12.96 10.08 31.37
N ARG A 40 13.65 9.22 32.14
CA ARG A 40 15.08 8.95 32.01
C ARG A 40 15.39 7.59 31.35
N GLY A 41 14.36 6.81 31.05
CA GLY A 41 14.48 5.52 30.37
C GLY A 41 15.07 5.67 28.98
N LYS A 42 15.92 4.73 28.57
CA LYS A 42 16.43 4.66 27.19
C LYS A 42 15.61 3.61 26.47
N ILE A 43 14.99 4.00 25.35
CA ILE A 43 14.20 3.08 24.54
C ILE A 43 15.09 1.90 24.12
N SER A 44 14.78 0.72 24.63
CA SER A 44 15.48 -0.52 24.29
C SER A 44 15.02 -1.07 22.93
N ALA A 45 15.85 -1.90 22.29
CA ALA A 45 15.44 -2.61 21.08
C ALA A 45 14.23 -3.52 21.32
N GLU A 46 14.10 -4.09 22.53
CA GLU A 46 12.95 -4.90 22.93
C GLU A 46 11.67 -4.07 23.00
N THR A 47 11.73 -2.87 23.59
CA THR A 47 10.61 -1.92 23.65
C THR A 47 10.12 -1.55 22.25
N ILE A 48 11.05 -1.29 21.32
CA ILE A 48 10.72 -1.03 19.91
C ILE A 48 10.06 -2.24 19.27
N ALA A 49 10.59 -3.45 19.47
CA ALA A 49 10.02 -4.67 18.90
C ALA A 49 8.57 -4.92 19.39
N ARG A 50 8.30 -4.70 20.69
CA ARG A 50 6.94 -4.79 21.26
C ARG A 50 6.01 -3.75 20.66
N ALA A 51 6.47 -2.52 20.50
CA ALA A 51 5.71 -1.45 19.88
C ALA A 51 5.39 -1.71 18.40
N CYS A 52 6.36 -2.22 17.63
CA CYS A 52 6.17 -2.63 16.24
C CYS A 52 5.09 -3.72 16.12
N ARG A 53 5.07 -4.71 17.01
CA ARG A 53 4.04 -5.78 17.00
C ARG A 53 2.63 -5.21 17.18
N ILE A 54 2.47 -4.26 18.10
CA ILE A 54 1.16 -3.63 18.36
C ILE A 54 0.74 -2.74 17.19
N ALA A 55 1.66 -1.92 16.65
CA ALA A 55 1.39 -1.11 15.47
C ALA A 55 1.00 -1.97 14.25
N ALA A 56 1.68 -3.11 14.05
CA ALA A 56 1.35 -4.07 13.00
C ALA A 56 -0.01 -4.73 13.21
N TRP A 57 -0.36 -5.10 14.45
CA TRP A 57 -1.69 -5.63 14.77
C TRP A 57 -2.79 -4.61 14.45
N HIS A 58 -2.63 -3.35 14.86
CA HIS A 58 -3.61 -2.29 14.55
C HIS A 58 -3.76 -2.04 13.05
N LEU A 59 -2.65 -2.08 12.29
CA LEU A 59 -2.70 -1.96 10.84
C LEU A 59 -3.50 -3.11 10.22
N ASN A 60 -3.27 -4.33 10.68
CA ASN A 60 -4.00 -5.51 10.23
C ASN A 60 -5.49 -5.43 10.60
N GLU A 61 -5.82 -4.98 11.81
CA GLU A 61 -7.21 -4.85 12.25
C GLU A 61 -7.95 -3.76 11.47
N ALA A 62 -7.30 -2.63 11.18
CA ALA A 62 -7.86 -1.60 10.30
C ALA A 62 -8.16 -2.14 8.89
N ARG A 63 -7.25 -2.94 8.33
CA ARG A 63 -7.46 -3.61 7.04
C ARG A 63 -8.63 -4.59 7.11
N ARG A 64 -8.70 -5.39 8.16
CA ARG A 64 -9.78 -6.35 8.37
C ARG A 64 -11.14 -5.65 8.52
N TRP A 65 -11.18 -4.54 9.24
CA TRP A 65 -12.39 -3.72 9.40
C TRP A 65 -12.82 -3.10 8.07
N LEU A 66 -11.87 -2.56 7.29
CA LEU A 66 -12.14 -2.04 5.96
C LEU A 66 -12.80 -3.11 5.07
N LEU A 67 -12.21 -4.31 4.98
CA LEU A 67 -12.74 -5.40 4.17
C LEU A 67 -14.15 -5.82 4.62
N GLN A 68 -14.39 -5.90 5.94
CA GLN A 68 -15.72 -6.24 6.48
C GLN A 68 -16.80 -5.19 6.21
N ASN A 69 -16.44 -3.92 6.05
CA ASN A 69 -17.40 -2.82 5.85
C ASN A 69 -17.46 -2.34 4.40
N THR A 70 -16.67 -2.93 3.50
CA THR A 70 -16.71 -2.60 2.07
C THR A 70 -17.82 -3.42 1.41
N LYS A 71 -18.52 -2.82 0.45
CA LYS A 71 -19.57 -3.52 -0.31
C LYS A 71 -18.96 -4.60 -1.20
N ASP A 72 -19.67 -5.71 -1.38
CA ASP A 72 -19.23 -6.82 -2.24
C ASP A 72 -18.94 -6.36 -3.68
N ASP A 73 -19.78 -5.48 -4.25
CA ASP A 73 -19.56 -4.92 -5.59
C ASP A 73 -18.25 -4.12 -5.71
N ASP A 74 -17.87 -3.40 -4.64
CA ASP A 74 -16.65 -2.60 -4.60
C ASP A 74 -15.41 -3.50 -4.44
N LEU A 75 -15.54 -4.59 -3.65
CA LEU A 75 -14.50 -5.62 -3.52
C LEU A 75 -14.26 -6.36 -4.84
N GLU A 76 -15.33 -6.78 -5.53
CA GLU A 76 -15.21 -7.43 -6.84
C GLU A 76 -14.63 -6.48 -7.89
N ALA A 77 -15.03 -5.20 -7.89
CA ALA A 77 -14.45 -4.18 -8.76
C ALA A 77 -12.94 -4.03 -8.53
N ALA A 78 -12.49 -3.98 -7.27
CA ALA A 78 -11.07 -3.91 -6.93
C ALA A 78 -10.31 -5.19 -7.30
N ARG A 79 -10.91 -6.37 -7.10
CA ARG A 79 -10.32 -7.67 -7.47
C ARG A 79 -10.11 -7.77 -8.98
N LEU A 80 -11.11 -7.38 -9.77
CA LEU A 80 -11.02 -7.33 -11.23
C LEU A 80 -9.95 -6.36 -11.72
N LEU A 81 -9.82 -5.20 -11.05
CA LEU A 81 -8.77 -4.23 -11.35
C LEU A 81 -7.38 -4.81 -11.05
N GLU A 82 -7.19 -5.42 -9.88
CA GLU A 82 -5.93 -6.06 -9.47
C GLU A 82 -5.52 -7.15 -10.47
N ASP A 83 -6.41 -8.10 -10.77
CA ASP A 83 -6.16 -9.17 -11.72
C ASP A 83 -5.76 -8.63 -13.11
N TRP A 84 -6.41 -7.55 -13.55
CA TRP A 84 -6.09 -6.92 -14.83
C TRP A 84 -4.74 -6.20 -14.81
N LEU A 85 -4.43 -5.45 -13.74
CA LEU A 85 -3.16 -4.77 -13.57
C LEU A 85 -2.01 -5.79 -13.52
N ILE A 86 -2.14 -6.88 -12.75
CA ILE A 86 -1.12 -7.93 -12.65
C ILE A 86 -0.82 -8.52 -14.03
N ARG A 87 -1.85 -8.96 -14.77
CA ARG A 87 -1.68 -9.49 -16.13
C ARG A 87 -1.01 -8.48 -17.05
N ARG A 88 -1.40 -7.21 -16.97
CA ARG A 88 -0.81 -6.15 -17.80
C ARG A 88 0.66 -5.96 -17.50
N CYS A 89 1.02 -5.87 -16.21
CA CYS A 89 2.39 -5.73 -15.73
C CYS A 89 3.27 -6.92 -16.13
N GLN A 90 2.75 -8.14 -16.03
CA GLN A 90 3.43 -9.36 -16.48
C GLN A 90 3.69 -9.34 -17.99
N GLN A 91 2.73 -8.88 -18.80
CA GLN A 91 2.89 -8.78 -20.26
C GLN A 91 3.89 -7.72 -20.71
N THR A 92 4.00 -6.61 -19.97
CA THR A 92 4.93 -5.52 -20.31
C THR A 92 6.30 -5.66 -19.67
N GLY A 93 6.42 -6.48 -18.62
CA GLY A 93 7.59 -6.50 -17.74
C GLY A 93 7.73 -5.22 -16.91
N LEU A 94 6.65 -4.44 -16.75
CA LEU A 94 6.65 -3.19 -15.97
C LEU A 94 5.82 -3.36 -14.69
N SER A 95 6.22 -2.70 -13.60
CA SER A 95 5.46 -2.61 -12.34
C SER A 95 4.38 -1.53 -12.34
N SER A 96 4.23 -0.80 -13.46
CA SER A 96 3.45 0.44 -13.52
C SER A 96 2.52 0.52 -14.72
N VAL A 97 1.37 1.17 -14.53
CA VAL A 97 0.34 1.38 -15.56
C VAL A 97 -0.21 2.81 -15.46
N PRO A 98 -0.24 3.59 -16.54
CA PRO A 98 -0.88 4.91 -16.53
C PRO A 98 -2.38 4.82 -16.20
N LYS A 99 -2.88 5.69 -15.32
CA LYS A 99 -4.30 5.68 -14.91
C LYS A 99 -5.26 5.86 -16.09
N ASN A 100 -4.93 6.74 -17.03
CA ASN A 100 -5.72 6.94 -18.24
C ASN A 100 -5.77 5.69 -19.13
N TYR A 101 -4.67 4.93 -19.17
CA TYR A 101 -4.63 3.67 -19.88
C TYR A 101 -5.53 2.63 -19.20
N ALA A 102 -5.51 2.56 -17.86
CA ALA A 102 -6.43 1.70 -17.12
C ALA A 102 -7.90 2.10 -17.31
N LEU A 103 -8.22 3.39 -17.43
CA LEU A 103 -9.58 3.85 -17.73
C LEU A 103 -10.05 3.43 -19.14
N GLN A 104 -9.15 3.45 -20.13
CA GLN A 104 -9.48 3.15 -21.53
C GLN A 104 -9.50 1.65 -21.84
N HIS A 105 -8.55 0.89 -21.28
CA HIS A 105 -8.31 -0.52 -21.62
C HIS A 105 -8.62 -1.49 -20.48
N GLY A 106 -9.03 -0.97 -19.32
CA GLY A 106 -9.38 -1.76 -18.17
C GLY A 106 -10.69 -2.55 -18.34
N PRO A 107 -11.03 -3.38 -17.35
CA PRO A 107 -12.28 -4.14 -17.31
C PRO A 107 -13.50 -3.25 -17.55
N GLY A 108 -14.48 -3.74 -18.32
CA GLY A 108 -15.67 -2.97 -18.70
C GLY A 108 -16.46 -2.39 -17.52
N LEU A 109 -16.46 -3.10 -16.37
CA LEU A 109 -17.10 -2.67 -15.13
C LEU A 109 -16.46 -1.39 -14.53
N LEU A 110 -15.22 -1.07 -14.92
CA LEU A 110 -14.40 0.03 -14.40
C LEU A 110 -14.27 1.20 -15.40
N ARG A 111 -15.05 1.21 -16.48
CA ARG A 111 -15.03 2.30 -17.48
C ARG A 111 -15.54 3.64 -16.96
N SER A 112 -16.22 3.66 -15.81
CA SER A 112 -16.54 4.90 -15.09
C SER A 112 -15.32 5.34 -14.27
N ALA A 113 -14.95 6.60 -14.40
CA ALA A 113 -13.88 7.21 -13.60
C ALA A 113 -14.14 7.04 -12.09
N ASP A 114 -15.39 7.14 -11.64
CA ASP A 114 -15.75 7.00 -10.23
C ASP A 114 -15.50 5.58 -9.73
N LYS A 115 -15.91 4.57 -10.51
CA LYS A 115 -15.69 3.15 -10.17
C LYS A 115 -14.21 2.79 -10.16
N LEU A 116 -13.45 3.29 -11.15
CA LEU A 116 -12.00 3.10 -11.19
C LEU A 116 -11.33 3.74 -9.98
N ASN A 117 -11.71 4.98 -9.63
CA ASN A 117 -11.15 5.69 -8.48
C ASN A 117 -11.46 4.97 -7.17
N ALA A 118 -12.70 4.50 -6.97
CA ALA A 118 -13.08 3.75 -5.78
C ALA A 118 -12.29 2.44 -5.66
N ALA A 119 -12.16 1.68 -6.75
CA ALA A 119 -11.36 0.47 -6.79
C ALA A 119 -9.87 0.75 -6.50
N LEU A 120 -9.29 1.79 -7.09
CA LEU A 120 -7.90 2.19 -6.84
C LEU A 120 -7.68 2.61 -5.38
N GLN A 121 -8.62 3.35 -4.79
CA GLN A 121 -8.55 3.77 -3.40
C GLN A 121 -8.59 2.55 -2.46
N LEU A 122 -9.42 1.55 -2.77
CA LEU A 122 -9.46 0.31 -2.01
C LEU A 122 -8.13 -0.45 -2.12
N LEU A 123 -7.57 -0.58 -3.33
CA LEU A 123 -6.26 -1.20 -3.52
C LEU A 123 -5.13 -0.45 -2.79
N GLU A 124 -5.18 0.88 -2.73
CA GLU A 124 -4.22 1.69 -1.98
C GLU A 124 -4.32 1.48 -0.47
N ASN A 125 -5.55 1.47 0.07
CA ASN A 125 -5.80 1.17 1.48
C ASN A 125 -5.36 -0.25 1.87
N LEU A 126 -5.46 -1.21 0.95
CA LEU A 126 -4.99 -2.58 1.13
C LEU A 126 -3.48 -2.75 0.86
N SER A 127 -2.77 -1.66 0.51
CA SER A 127 -1.34 -1.66 0.15
C SER A 127 -1.02 -2.59 -1.03
N ARG A 128 -1.96 -2.71 -1.97
CA ARG A 128 -1.89 -3.55 -3.18
C ARG A 128 -1.42 -2.76 -4.39
N ALA A 129 -1.84 -1.50 -4.49
CA ALA A 129 -1.39 -0.54 -5.51
C ALA A 129 -1.13 0.83 -4.87
N LYS A 130 -0.41 1.71 -5.56
CA LYS A 130 -0.21 3.10 -5.16
C LYS A 130 -0.42 4.02 -6.35
N LEU A 131 -1.00 5.19 -6.12
CA LEU A 131 -1.09 6.24 -7.13
C LEU A 131 0.05 7.25 -6.95
N VAL A 132 0.82 7.47 -8.01
CA VAL A 132 1.90 8.46 -8.03
C VAL A 132 1.64 9.46 -9.14
N LEU A 133 1.76 10.76 -8.82
CA LEU A 133 1.70 11.83 -9.80
C LEU A 133 3.11 12.16 -10.28
N GLU A 134 3.39 11.88 -11.55
CA GLU A 134 4.58 12.37 -12.24
C GLU A 134 4.16 13.43 -13.28
N LYS A 135 4.38 13.17 -14.58
CA LYS A 135 3.75 13.93 -15.68
C LYS A 135 2.26 13.59 -15.86
N GLN A 136 1.87 12.39 -15.40
CA GLN A 136 0.51 11.88 -15.37
C GLN A 136 0.36 10.98 -14.14
N VAL A 137 -0.89 10.63 -13.77
CA VAL A 137 -1.14 9.70 -12.67
C VAL A 137 -0.79 8.28 -13.11
N ILE A 138 0.14 7.65 -12.41
CA ILE A 138 0.60 6.27 -12.64
C ILE A 138 0.13 5.40 -11.47
N ILE A 139 -0.34 4.21 -11.81
CA ILE A 139 -0.69 3.14 -10.87
C ILE A 139 0.54 2.24 -10.74
N LEU A 140 1.14 2.19 -9.56
CA LEU A 140 2.23 1.27 -9.22
C LEU A 140 1.64 0.06 -8.51
N LEU A 141 1.95 -1.15 -8.98
CA LEU A 141 1.60 -2.37 -8.25
C LEU A 141 2.61 -2.66 -7.15
N ASN A 142 2.14 -3.22 -6.05
CA ASN A 142 3.04 -3.75 -5.03
C ASN A 142 3.87 -4.91 -5.63
N PRO A 143 5.22 -4.84 -5.61
CA PRO A 143 6.08 -5.86 -6.20
C PRO A 143 5.84 -7.28 -5.64
N THR A 144 5.36 -7.41 -4.41
CA THR A 144 5.04 -8.72 -3.83
C THR A 144 3.93 -9.45 -4.59
N LEU A 145 3.10 -8.73 -5.35
CA LEU A 145 2.04 -9.31 -6.18
C LEU A 145 2.55 -9.84 -7.52
N LEU A 146 3.77 -9.46 -7.91
CA LEU A 146 4.41 -9.88 -9.16
C LEU A 146 5.35 -11.09 -8.94
N GLY A 147 5.48 -11.56 -7.69
CA GLY A 147 6.53 -12.47 -7.23
C GLY A 147 6.18 -13.94 -7.00
N ASP A 148 4.95 -14.40 -7.22
CA ASP A 148 4.57 -15.81 -7.00
C ASP A 148 4.53 -16.61 -8.31
N THR A 149 5.67 -16.66 -9.01
CA THR A 149 5.92 -17.70 -10.05
C THR A 149 7.25 -18.38 -9.77
N THR A 150 7.24 -19.27 -8.77
CA THR A 150 8.19 -20.38 -8.65
C THR A 150 7.49 -21.60 -8.08
#